data_AF-A0AA96JII7-F1
#
_entry.id   AF-A0AA96JII7-F1
#
_cell.length_a   1.000
_cell.length_b   1.000
_cell.length_c   1.000
_cell.angle_alpha   90.00
_cell.angle_beta   90.00
_cell.angle_gamma   90.00
#
_symmetry.space_group_name_H-M   'P 1'
#
loop_
_entity.id
_entity.type
_entity.pdbx_description
1 polymer ?
#
loop_
_entity_poly.entity_id
_entity_poly.type
_entity_poly.pdbx_seq_one_letter_code
_entity_poly.pdbx_strand_id
1 'polypeptide(L)'
;MKTFLARALAVATIAGAAAFGTSGIASAATVGEQPFGVAWRHLEGEAYAVALDSARNQCPNRNNVSLVTRSTWPAGGDPKNGYWAFVQVRCN
;
A
#
# COMPACT_ATOMS: atom_id res chain seq x y z
N MET A 1 2.60 47.89 19.75
CA MET A 1 1.95 46.80 20.52
C MET A 1 1.15 45.99 19.50
N LYS A 2 1.65 44.80 19.08
CA LYS A 2 1.05 43.46 19.31
C LYS A 2 -0.49 43.49 19.18
N THR A 3 -1.10 42.85 18.18
CA THR A 3 -1.17 41.38 18.07
C THR A 3 -1.52 40.89 16.65
N PHE A 4 -0.66 40.02 16.12
CA PHE A 4 -1.02 38.98 15.15
C PHE A 4 -1.86 37.91 15.85
N LEU A 5 -2.96 37.45 15.26
CA LEU A 5 -3.60 36.14 15.50
C LEU A 5 -4.81 36.04 14.56
N ALA A 6 -5.16 34.93 13.93
CA ALA A 6 -4.48 33.73 13.46
C ALA A 6 -5.55 33.10 12.55
N ARG A 7 -5.24 32.89 11.27
CA ARG A 7 -6.14 32.15 10.36
C ARG A 7 -6.22 30.72 10.88
N ALA A 8 -7.33 30.36 11.52
CA ALA A 8 -7.63 29.00 11.91
C ALA A 8 -7.86 28.18 10.64
N LEU A 9 -6.81 27.48 10.20
CA LEU A 9 -6.87 26.50 9.14
C LEU A 9 -7.55 25.26 9.73
N ALA A 10 -8.85 25.10 9.45
CA ALA A 10 -9.59 23.89 9.79
C ALA A 10 -8.99 22.73 8.98
N VAL A 11 -8.19 21.89 9.64
CA VAL A 11 -7.69 20.63 9.08
C VAL A 11 -8.88 19.69 9.00
N ALA A 12 -9.45 19.55 7.81
CA ALA A 12 -10.45 18.55 7.52
C ALA A 12 -9.78 17.17 7.58
N THR A 13 -9.97 16.45 8.68
CA THR A 13 -9.67 15.02 8.76
C THR A 13 -10.63 14.29 7.84
N ILE A 14 -10.18 13.97 6.63
CA ILE A 14 -10.94 13.14 5.70
C ILE A 14 -10.77 11.69 6.16
N ALA A 15 -11.88 11.13 6.64
CA ALA A 15 -12.03 9.72 6.92
C ALA A 15 -11.76 8.89 5.65
N GLY A 16 -10.68 8.11 5.66
CA GLY A 16 -10.39 7.12 4.62
C GLY A 16 -10.99 5.78 5.00
N ALA A 17 -12.27 5.57 4.70
CA ALA A 17 -12.84 4.22 4.65
C ALA A 17 -12.26 3.51 3.42
N ALA A 18 -11.36 2.55 3.63
CA ALA A 18 -10.84 1.72 2.55
C ALA A 18 -11.92 0.72 2.11
N ALA A 19 -12.71 1.12 1.13
CA ALA A 19 -13.60 0.22 0.39
C ALA A 19 -12.74 -0.71 -0.49
N PHE A 20 -12.81 -2.01 -0.24
CA PHE A 20 -12.26 -3.03 -1.13
C PHE A 20 -13.18 -3.13 -2.37
N GLY A 21 -12.92 -2.26 -3.34
CA GLY A 21 -13.56 -2.25 -4.66
C GLY A 21 -12.50 -2.31 -5.75
N THR A 22 -12.66 -3.24 -6.67
CA THR A 22 -11.77 -3.59 -7.77
C THR A 22 -11.21 -2.40 -8.55
N SER A 23 -9.90 -2.44 -8.81
CA SER A 23 -9.10 -1.62 -9.74
C SER A 23 -8.38 -0.40 -9.15
N GLY A 24 -7.10 -0.62 -8.80
CA GLY A 24 -6.07 0.43 -8.74
C GLY A 24 -6.25 1.52 -7.67
N ILE A 25 -5.97 1.22 -6.40
CA ILE A 25 -5.90 2.24 -5.36
C ILE A 25 -4.47 2.76 -5.28
N ALA A 26 -4.23 3.93 -5.88
CA ALA A 26 -3.11 4.77 -5.52
C ALA A 26 -3.51 5.56 -4.25
N SER A 27 -3.26 4.99 -3.08
CA SER A 27 -3.33 5.70 -1.81
C SER A 27 -2.11 6.61 -1.71
N ALA A 28 -2.34 7.91 -1.54
CA ALA A 28 -1.28 8.86 -1.23
C ALA A 28 -0.69 8.50 0.13
N ALA A 29 0.47 7.84 0.13
CA ALA A 29 1.18 7.47 1.35
C ALA A 29 1.60 8.75 2.07
N THR A 30 0.93 9.08 3.17
CA THR A 30 1.47 10.02 4.14
C THR A 30 2.80 9.46 4.67
N VAL A 31 3.79 10.32 4.95
CA VAL A 31 5.09 9.91 5.47
C VAL A 31 4.88 9.27 6.85
N GLY A 32 4.73 7.94 6.88
CA GLY A 32 4.30 7.17 8.05
C GLY A 32 3.36 6.00 7.71
N GLU A 33 2.63 6.06 6.60
CA GLU A 33 1.80 4.96 6.10
C GLU A 33 2.67 3.89 5.44
N GLN A 34 2.35 2.63 5.70
CA GLN A 34 3.02 1.47 5.14
C GLN A 34 2.25 1.05 3.88
N PRO A 35 2.68 1.45 2.67
CA PRO A 35 1.98 1.06 1.46
C PRO A 35 1.92 -0.45 1.33
N PHE A 36 0.76 -0.91 0.89
CA PHE A 36 0.49 -2.32 0.66
C PHE A 36 0.24 -2.58 -0.82
N GLY A 37 0.59 -3.78 -1.25
CA GLY A 37 0.34 -4.29 -2.59
C GLY A 37 -0.26 -5.67 -2.50
N VAL A 38 -1.25 -5.92 -3.35
CA VAL A 38 -1.92 -7.22 -3.46
C VAL A 38 -1.94 -7.62 -4.92
N ALA A 39 -1.59 -8.87 -5.20
CA ALA A 39 -1.61 -9.39 -6.55
C ALA A 39 -1.97 -10.88 -6.57
N TRP A 40 -2.56 -11.31 -7.69
CA TRP A 40 -2.76 -12.72 -8.00
C TRP A 40 -1.96 -13.10 -9.24
N ARG A 41 -1.28 -14.25 -9.20
CA ARG A 41 -0.60 -14.85 -10.36
C ARG A 41 -0.62 -16.37 -10.26
N HIS A 42 -0.41 -17.04 -11.39
CA HIS A 42 -0.37 -18.50 -11.43
C HIS A 42 0.83 -19.06 -10.64
N LEU A 43 1.94 -18.31 -10.58
CA LEU A 43 3.12 -18.67 -9.82
C LEU A 43 3.27 -17.77 -8.59
N GLU A 44 3.65 -18.37 -7.44
CA GLU A 44 3.81 -17.64 -6.18
C GLU A 44 4.84 -16.51 -6.30
N GLY A 45 5.98 -16.78 -6.93
CA GLY A 45 7.05 -15.78 -7.11
C GLY A 45 6.62 -14.57 -7.93
N GLU A 46 5.77 -14.78 -8.93
CA GLU A 46 5.21 -13.69 -9.74
C GLU A 46 4.18 -12.89 -8.95
N ALA A 47 3.32 -13.55 -8.17
CA ALA A 47 2.34 -12.87 -7.32
C ALA A 47 3.06 -11.95 -6.34
N TYR A 48 4.11 -12.45 -5.69
CA TYR A 48 4.95 -11.65 -4.80
C TYR A 48 5.63 -10.49 -5.52
N ALA A 49 6.26 -10.74 -6.67
CA ALA A 49 6.97 -9.71 -7.43
C ALA A 49 6.03 -8.56 -7.82
N VAL A 50 4.82 -8.87 -8.29
CA VAL A 50 3.83 -7.86 -8.69
C VAL A 50 3.26 -7.11 -7.48
N ALA A 51 2.97 -7.81 -6.38
CA ALA A 51 2.50 -7.18 -5.15
C ALA A 51 3.58 -6.22 -4.58
N LEU A 52 4.84 -6.65 -4.56
CA LEU A 52 5.95 -5.81 -4.15
C LEU A 52 6.14 -4.62 -5.09
N ASP A 53 6.10 -4.82 -6.41
CA ASP A 53 6.20 -3.75 -7.40
C ASP A 53 5.14 -2.66 -7.17
N SER A 54 3.90 -3.09 -6.96
CA SER A 54 2.75 -2.23 -6.67
C SER A 54 2.92 -1.44 -5.36
N ALA A 55 3.43 -2.07 -4.30
CA ALA A 55 3.70 -1.39 -3.02
C ALA A 55 4.84 -0.37 -3.15
N ARG A 56 5.90 -0.69 -3.90
CA ARG A 56 7.05 0.21 -4.12
C ARG A 56 6.69 1.44 -4.95
N ASN A 57 5.76 1.31 -5.91
CA ASN A 57 5.32 2.43 -6.76
C ASN A 57 4.54 3.51 -6.00
N GLN A 58 4.08 3.20 -4.77
CA GLN A 58 3.43 4.17 -3.89
C GLN A 58 4.45 4.98 -3.07
N CYS A 59 5.73 4.59 -3.05
CA CYS A 59 6.77 5.32 -2.35
C CYS A 59 7.41 6.40 -3.24
N PRO A 60 7.80 7.57 -2.68
CA PRO A 60 8.49 8.62 -3.42
C PRO A 60 9.80 8.14 -4.05
N ASN A 61 10.55 7.28 -3.33
CA ASN A 61 11.73 6.61 -3.84
C ASN A 61 11.48 5.09 -3.84
N ARG A 62 11.16 4.55 -5.01
CA ARG A 62 10.89 3.12 -5.25
C ARG A 62 12.04 2.19 -4.83
N ASN A 63 13.26 2.71 -4.72
CA ASN A 63 14.44 1.94 -4.34
C ASN A 63 14.80 2.05 -2.86
N ASN A 64 14.17 2.97 -2.13
CA ASN A 64 14.40 3.18 -0.70
C ASN A 64 13.18 2.71 0.10
N VAL A 65 13.06 1.39 0.25
CA VAL A 65 11.87 0.73 0.79
C VAL A 65 12.28 -0.48 1.60
N SER A 66 11.72 -0.60 2.79
CA SER A 66 11.92 -1.75 3.68
C SER A 66 10.70 -2.66 3.63
N LEU A 67 10.91 -3.98 3.46
CA LEU A 67 9.83 -4.95 3.58
C LEU A 67 9.38 -5.04 5.04
N VAL A 68 8.08 -4.87 5.29
CA VAL A 68 7.49 -4.99 6.63
C VAL A 68 6.91 -6.38 6.79
N THR A 69 6.00 -6.76 5.89
CA THR A 69 5.29 -8.03 5.93
C THR A 69 5.14 -8.59 4.52
N ARG A 70 5.19 -9.91 4.41
CA ARG A 70 4.84 -10.67 3.21
C ARG A 70 3.97 -11.85 3.62
N SER A 71 2.89 -12.05 2.89
CA SER A 71 2.06 -13.26 2.97
C SER A 71 1.70 -13.73 1.57
N THR A 72 1.82 -15.03 1.32
CA THR A 72 1.38 -15.67 0.09
C THR A 72 0.48 -16.85 0.43
N TRP A 73 -0.59 -17.04 -0.32
CA TRP A 73 -1.50 -18.17 -0.12
C TRP A 73 -2.11 -18.66 -1.43
N PRO A 74 -2.37 -19.96 -1.56
CA PRO A 74 -3.00 -20.51 -2.75
C PRO A 74 -4.43 -19.98 -2.90
N ALA A 75 -4.80 -19.63 -4.13
CA ALA A 75 -6.15 -19.15 -4.44
C ALA A 75 -7.16 -20.28 -4.27
N GLY A 76 -8.19 -20.05 -3.45
CA GLY A 76 -9.18 -21.09 -3.13
C GLY A 76 -8.58 -22.30 -2.38
N GLY A 77 -7.39 -22.15 -1.77
CA GLY A 77 -6.76 -23.22 -0.99
C GLY A 77 -5.97 -24.25 -1.80
N ASP A 78 -5.97 -24.17 -3.14
CA ASP A 78 -5.22 -25.09 -4.01
C ASP A 78 -4.19 -24.34 -4.86
N PRO A 79 -2.89 -24.71 -4.82
CA PRO A 79 -1.83 -24.04 -5.57
C PRO A 79 -1.99 -24.10 -7.10
N LYS A 80 -2.80 -25.03 -7.64
CA LYS A 80 -3.10 -25.10 -9.08
C LYS A 80 -3.94 -23.93 -9.57
N ASN A 81 -4.66 -23.27 -8.66
CA ASN A 81 -5.46 -22.09 -8.97
C ASN A 81 -4.64 -20.79 -8.89
N GLY A 82 -3.33 -20.90 -8.74
CA GLY A 82 -2.44 -19.76 -8.54
C GLY A 82 -2.37 -19.30 -7.09
N TYR A 83 -1.73 -18.16 -6.89
CA TYR A 83 -1.39 -17.60 -5.60
C TYR A 83 -1.81 -16.15 -5.50
N TRP A 84 -2.35 -15.81 -4.34
CA TRP A 84 -2.44 -14.44 -3.87
C TRP A 84 -1.18 -14.08 -3.11
N ALA A 85 -0.72 -12.85 -3.29
CA ALA A 85 0.33 -12.26 -2.49
C ALA A 85 -0.16 -10.94 -1.90
N PHE A 86 0.17 -10.74 -0.63
CA PHE A 86 0.05 -9.49 0.11
C PHE A 86 1.45 -9.07 0.54
N VAL A 87 1.80 -7.82 0.26
CA VAL A 87 3.09 -7.24 0.62
C VAL A 87 2.84 -5.89 1.25
N GLN A 88 3.52 -5.63 2.35
CA GLN A 88 3.51 -4.35 3.04
C GLN A 88 4.95 -3.85 3.12
N VAL A 89 5.19 -2.63 2.67
CA VAL A 89 6.50 -2.00 2.72
C VAL A 89 6.44 -0.70 3.50
N ARG A 90 7.59 -0.25 4.00
CA ARG A 90 7.78 1.07 4.59
C ARG A 90 8.67 1.86 3.64
N CYS A 91 8.20 3.02 3.20
CA CYS A 91 9.05 3.96 2.48
C CYS A 91 10.08 4.54 3.46
N ASN A 92 11.35 4.57 3.05
CA ASN A 92 12.45 5.13 3.83
C ASN A 92 12.84 6.52 3.30
#